data_AF-A0A2V9JC14-F1
#
_entry.id   AF-A0A2V9JC14-F1
#
_cell.length_a   1.000
_cell.length_b   1.000
_cell.length_c   1.000
_cell.angle_alpha   90.00
_cell.angle_beta   90.00
_cell.angle_gamma   90.00
#
_symmetry.space_group_name_H-M   'P 1'
#
loop_
_entity.id
_entity.type
_entity.pdbx_description
1 polymer ?
#
loop_
_entity_poly.entity_id
_entity_poly.type
_entity_poly.pdbx_seq_one_letter_code
_entity_poly.pdbx_strand_id
1 'polypeptide(L)'
;MRPAEMILVAFRVCIPALFCVCGLAQQTLPHQQTVDPIAYTVEVSVPGQLPSEIRVSKHSSGAIGVTPGRRIPAANADPGKAKLERAEIAAKLEGETIRIDLNLLFDNDRKETAATYRLRESEIVEVAGLPEYGIGPFTLRVVFAKPLVEDPTPTDQLQIANNTASLEILRFEKASPSSPTYQLEARNISNRDILSVALYIPDPENRAASGQTASGGRARPLIKTGEVWKTDVSIDRSGRTTSQGFVPQPPRVKTLIVRAIVFEDGAYEGDPEAVAEIEAMRLGRKVTFITAIDVLEEALKQGDREPAELIKLLQEAVYAIPKEASEDLLAGIISRFPSLSDGARTSLKFQAESGIRSAKEMVIRQIQTFEESVTRSSAGVNLHAWLALTIAHFRGLADIPL
;
A
#
# COMPACT_ATOMS: atom_id res chain seq x y z
N MET A 1 18.32 77.63 -21.54
CA MET A 1 17.02 77.53 -20.86
C MET A 1 16.69 76.05 -20.71
N ARG A 2 16.25 75.62 -19.52
CA ARG A 2 15.95 74.23 -19.14
C ARG A 2 14.65 73.70 -19.83
N PRO A 3 14.12 72.49 -19.51
CA PRO A 3 14.46 71.17 -20.08
C PRO A 3 13.20 70.37 -20.53
N ALA A 4 13.36 69.17 -21.11
CA ALA A 4 12.41 68.04 -21.07
C ALA A 4 13.16 66.82 -21.65
N GLU A 5 13.59 65.87 -20.82
CA GLU A 5 12.86 64.63 -20.50
C GLU A 5 12.60 63.73 -21.73
N MET A 6 12.75 62.41 -21.73
CA MET A 6 13.44 61.41 -20.92
C MET A 6 13.08 60.06 -21.60
N ILE A 7 13.94 59.05 -21.42
CA ILE A 7 13.63 57.62 -21.52
C ILE A 7 13.70 56.96 -22.91
N LEU A 8 14.86 56.35 -23.11
CA LEU A 8 15.15 55.21 -23.97
C LEU A 8 14.51 53.95 -23.34
N VAL A 9 13.48 53.36 -23.95
CA VAL A 9 12.95 52.04 -23.52
C VAL A 9 13.61 50.95 -24.34
N ALA A 10 14.51 50.21 -23.69
CA ALA A 10 15.03 48.94 -24.19
C ALA A 10 13.95 47.85 -23.99
N PHE A 11 13.41 47.31 -25.08
CA PHE A 11 12.57 46.11 -25.07
C PHE A 11 13.46 44.88 -24.81
N ARG A 12 13.68 44.57 -23.52
CA ARG A 12 14.01 43.21 -23.09
C ARG A 12 12.68 42.46 -22.97
N VAL A 13 12.46 41.51 -23.86
CA VAL A 13 11.42 40.48 -23.69
C VAL A 13 11.87 39.57 -22.56
N CYS A 14 11.49 39.92 -21.33
CA CYS A 14 11.44 39.00 -20.21
C CYS A 14 10.22 38.10 -20.44
N ILE A 15 10.45 36.82 -20.75
CA ILE A 15 9.45 35.77 -20.58
C ILE A 15 9.36 35.52 -19.07
N PRO A 16 8.23 35.80 -18.38
CA PRO A 16 8.05 35.28 -17.04
C PRO A 16 7.72 33.80 -17.17
N ALA A 17 8.66 32.96 -16.74
CA ALA A 17 8.41 31.57 -16.40
C ALA A 17 7.42 31.54 -15.22
N LEU A 18 6.13 31.50 -15.56
CA LEU A 18 5.05 31.32 -14.61
C LEU A 18 4.79 29.82 -14.42
N PHE A 19 5.77 29.07 -13.91
CA PHE A 19 5.47 27.79 -13.26
C PHE A 19 5.09 28.08 -11.83
N CYS A 20 3.82 28.47 -11.66
CA CYS A 20 3.15 28.44 -10.38
C CYS A 20 3.05 26.97 -9.97
N VAL A 21 4.06 26.48 -9.24
CA VAL A 21 3.95 25.24 -8.45
C VAL A 21 2.96 25.57 -7.33
N CYS A 22 1.67 25.51 -7.66
CA CYS A 22 0.65 25.32 -6.66
C CYS A 22 0.92 23.95 -6.05
N GLY A 23 1.73 23.93 -4.99
CA GLY A 23 1.63 22.94 -3.94
C GLY A 23 0.25 23.04 -3.33
N LEU A 24 -0.75 22.52 -4.04
CA LEU A 24 -1.97 22.05 -3.40
C LEU A 24 -1.49 20.90 -2.53
N ALA A 25 -1.22 21.24 -1.26
CA ALA A 25 -1.39 20.31 -0.18
C ALA A 25 -2.76 19.66 -0.43
N GLN A 26 -2.75 18.42 -0.92
CA GLN A 26 -3.90 17.56 -0.83
C GLN A 26 -4.14 17.42 0.67
N GLN A 27 -5.00 18.28 1.20
CA GLN A 27 -5.76 17.96 2.38
C GLN A 27 -6.48 16.66 2.01
N THR A 28 -5.90 15.53 2.38
CA THR A 28 -6.65 14.29 2.53
C THR A 28 -7.66 14.59 3.61
N LEU A 29 -8.83 15.08 3.19
CA LEU A 29 -10.01 15.14 4.03
C LEU A 29 -10.14 13.76 4.68
N PRO A 30 -10.33 13.68 6.01
CA PRO A 30 -10.54 12.41 6.67
C PRO A 30 -11.67 11.70 5.92
N HIS A 31 -11.45 10.43 5.58
CA HIS A 31 -12.45 9.59 4.96
C HIS A 31 -13.54 9.35 5.99
N GLN A 32 -14.43 10.34 6.14
CA GLN A 32 -15.70 10.18 6.79
C GLN A 32 -16.35 9.05 6.00
N GLN A 33 -16.54 7.89 6.62
CA GLN A 33 -17.53 6.92 6.15
C GLN A 33 -18.87 7.63 6.27
N THR A 34 -19.13 8.52 5.31
CA THR A 34 -20.48 8.87 4.91
C THR A 34 -21.10 7.52 4.62
N VAL A 35 -22.10 7.15 5.41
CA VAL A 35 -22.97 6.04 5.06
C VAL A 35 -23.56 6.48 3.72
N ASP A 36 -22.95 6.02 2.64
CA ASP A 36 -23.44 6.32 1.30
C ASP A 36 -24.91 5.85 1.31
N PRO A 37 -25.87 6.75 1.03
CA PRO A 37 -27.30 6.41 1.12
C PRO A 37 -27.66 5.27 0.16
N ILE A 38 -26.80 5.03 -0.84
CA ILE A 38 -26.87 3.91 -1.76
C ILE A 38 -25.54 3.13 -1.65
N ALA A 39 -25.61 1.99 -0.99
CA ALA A 39 -24.55 1.01 -0.97
C ALA A 39 -25.10 -0.34 -1.44
N TYR A 40 -24.31 -1.07 -2.21
CA TYR A 40 -24.63 -2.40 -2.69
C TYR A 40 -23.69 -3.43 -2.05
N THR A 41 -24.14 -4.68 -2.01
CA THR A 41 -23.32 -5.83 -1.68
C THR A 41 -23.25 -6.74 -2.89
N VAL A 42 -22.03 -7.06 -3.33
CA VAL A 42 -21.77 -8.16 -4.26
C VAL A 42 -21.56 -9.43 -3.44
N GLU A 43 -22.50 -10.36 -3.56
CA GLU A 43 -22.43 -11.67 -2.94
C GLU A 43 -21.78 -12.66 -3.91
N VAL A 44 -20.71 -13.32 -3.46
CA VAL A 44 -19.97 -14.36 -4.19
C VAL A 44 -20.31 -15.70 -3.56
N SER A 45 -21.02 -16.55 -4.29
CA SER A 45 -21.47 -17.86 -3.83
C SER A 45 -20.72 -18.98 -4.54
N VAL A 46 -19.74 -19.57 -3.85
CA VAL A 46 -19.00 -20.74 -4.33
C VAL A 46 -19.67 -22.02 -3.79
N PRO A 47 -19.98 -23.02 -4.63
CA PRO A 47 -20.58 -24.27 -4.17
C PRO A 47 -19.79 -24.93 -3.03
N GLY A 48 -20.48 -25.23 -1.93
CA GLY A 48 -19.88 -25.86 -0.74
C GLY A 48 -19.14 -24.91 0.20
N GLN A 49 -19.21 -23.58 -0.02
CA GLN A 49 -18.66 -22.56 0.87
C GLN A 49 -19.76 -21.61 1.35
N LEU A 50 -19.48 -20.88 2.44
CA LEU A 50 -20.33 -19.76 2.84
C LEU A 50 -20.19 -18.61 1.83
N PRO A 51 -21.28 -17.90 1.50
CA PRO A 51 -21.20 -16.73 0.63
C PRO A 51 -20.23 -15.69 1.20
N SER A 52 -19.46 -15.11 0.30
CA SER A 52 -18.55 -14.00 0.58
C SER A 52 -19.19 -12.70 0.11
N GLU A 53 -19.01 -11.61 0.86
CA GLU A 53 -19.69 -10.34 0.59
C GLU A 53 -18.66 -9.22 0.35
N ILE A 54 -18.85 -8.44 -0.73
CA ILE A 54 -18.09 -7.23 -1.03
C ILE A 54 -19.06 -6.05 -1.01
N ARG A 55 -18.89 -5.12 -0.06
CA ARG A 55 -19.67 -3.88 -0.06
C ARG A 55 -19.06 -2.87 -1.03
N VAL A 56 -19.90 -2.23 -1.83
CA VAL A 56 -19.51 -1.25 -2.85
C VAL A 56 -20.40 -0.03 -2.74
N SER A 57 -19.81 1.15 -2.89
CA SER A 57 -20.52 2.43 -2.88
C SER A 57 -19.84 3.44 -3.78
N LYS A 58 -20.32 4.68 -3.82
CA LYS A 58 -19.68 5.75 -4.62
C LYS A 58 -18.23 5.99 -4.19
N HIS A 59 -17.97 5.86 -2.89
CA HIS A 59 -16.66 6.10 -2.29
C HIS A 59 -15.92 4.83 -1.89
N SER A 60 -16.53 3.65 -2.04
CA SER A 60 -15.91 2.38 -1.67
C SER A 60 -15.90 1.37 -2.82
N SER A 61 -14.74 0.75 -3.02
CA SER A 61 -14.55 -0.46 -3.80
C SER A 61 -14.00 -1.54 -2.87
N GLY A 62 -14.20 -2.80 -3.21
CA GLY A 62 -13.69 -3.90 -2.41
C GLY A 62 -13.21 -5.05 -3.28
N ALA A 63 -12.39 -5.91 -2.69
CA ALA A 63 -11.93 -7.13 -3.32
C ALA A 63 -11.94 -8.29 -2.32
N ILE A 64 -12.24 -9.49 -2.79
CA ILE A 64 -12.17 -10.72 -1.98
C ILE A 64 -11.48 -11.83 -2.76
N GLY A 65 -10.65 -12.60 -2.05
CA GLY A 65 -10.07 -13.81 -2.60
C GLY A 65 -11.15 -14.87 -2.79
N VAL A 66 -11.26 -15.43 -3.99
CA VAL A 66 -12.12 -16.59 -4.24
C VAL A 66 -11.26 -17.82 -4.07
N THR A 67 -11.50 -18.54 -2.98
CA THR A 67 -10.82 -19.83 -2.78
C THR A 67 -11.47 -20.83 -3.72
N PRO A 68 -10.71 -21.51 -4.60
CA PRO A 68 -11.27 -22.47 -5.53
C PRO A 68 -12.16 -23.48 -4.80
N GLY A 69 -13.45 -23.48 -5.11
CA GLY A 69 -14.38 -24.49 -4.64
C GLY A 69 -13.92 -25.83 -5.17
N ARG A 70 -13.41 -26.69 -4.27
CA ARG A 70 -12.77 -27.98 -4.57
C ARG A 70 -11.58 -27.79 -5.53
N ARG A 71 -10.33 -27.87 -5.06
CA ARG A 71 -9.16 -27.93 -5.96
C ARG A 71 -9.39 -29.04 -6.99
N ILE A 72 -9.82 -28.68 -8.20
CA ILE A 72 -9.70 -29.55 -9.35
C ILE A 72 -8.18 -29.67 -9.54
N PRO A 73 -7.61 -30.88 -9.61
CA PRO A 73 -6.19 -31.02 -9.94
C PRO A 73 -5.93 -30.19 -11.19
N ALA A 74 -5.09 -29.14 -11.07
CA ALA A 74 -4.81 -28.26 -12.19
C ALA A 74 -4.24 -29.12 -13.32
N ALA A 75 -4.99 -29.24 -14.42
CA ALA A 75 -4.70 -30.23 -15.45
C ALA A 75 -3.35 -29.97 -16.15
N ASN A 76 -2.79 -28.75 -16.04
CA ASN A 76 -1.55 -28.36 -16.69
C ASN A 76 -0.78 -27.34 -15.83
N ALA A 77 0.01 -27.82 -14.86
CA ALA A 77 1.09 -27.01 -14.32
C ALA A 77 2.26 -27.08 -15.31
N ASP A 78 2.31 -26.14 -16.25
CA ASP A 78 3.46 -25.97 -17.15
C ASP A 78 4.63 -25.43 -16.30
N PRO A 79 5.75 -26.16 -16.15
CA PRO A 79 6.86 -25.78 -15.29
C PRO A 79 7.55 -24.47 -15.71
N GLY A 80 7.25 -23.91 -16.89
CA GLY A 80 7.73 -22.61 -17.35
C GLY A 80 6.75 -21.44 -17.18
N LYS A 81 5.52 -21.68 -16.71
CA LYS A 81 4.51 -20.61 -16.52
C LYS A 81 4.35 -20.26 -15.05
N ALA A 82 4.19 -18.96 -14.78
CA ALA A 82 3.88 -18.45 -13.45
C ALA A 82 2.68 -19.20 -12.87
N LYS A 83 2.78 -19.61 -11.61
CA LYS A 83 1.76 -20.42 -10.96
C LYS A 83 0.67 -19.50 -10.43
N LEU A 84 -0.60 -19.88 -10.63
CA LEU A 84 -1.69 -19.13 -10.00
C LEU A 84 -1.57 -19.23 -8.47
N GLU A 85 -1.46 -18.07 -7.82
CA GLU A 85 -1.40 -17.93 -6.37
C GLU A 85 -2.82 -17.81 -5.80
N ARG A 86 -3.64 -16.92 -6.38
CA ARG A 86 -5.05 -16.73 -5.98
C ARG A 86 -5.88 -16.11 -7.09
N ALA A 87 -7.20 -16.33 -7.04
CA ALA A 87 -8.18 -15.54 -7.77
C ALA A 87 -8.79 -14.46 -6.86
N GLU A 88 -9.02 -13.27 -7.40
CA GLU A 88 -9.56 -12.11 -6.70
C GLU A 88 -10.77 -11.57 -7.47
N ILE A 89 -11.91 -11.41 -6.80
CA ILE A 89 -13.04 -10.66 -7.32
C ILE A 89 -12.92 -9.24 -6.80
N ALA A 90 -12.79 -8.27 -7.69
CA ALA A 90 -12.79 -6.84 -7.36
C ALA A 90 -14.08 -6.20 -7.88
N ALA A 91 -14.73 -5.36 -7.06
CA ALA A 91 -16.00 -4.73 -7.42
C ALA A 91 -15.97 -3.21 -7.22
N LYS A 92 -16.56 -2.47 -8.16
CA LYS A 92 -16.62 -1.01 -8.17
C LYS A 92 -17.92 -0.50 -8.78
N LEU A 93 -18.50 0.54 -8.19
CA LEU A 93 -19.67 1.23 -8.75
C LEU A 93 -19.24 2.16 -9.90
N GLU A 94 -19.81 1.95 -11.08
CA GLU A 94 -19.65 2.75 -12.29
C GLU A 94 -21.02 3.26 -12.73
N GLY A 95 -21.36 4.49 -12.33
CA GLY A 95 -22.70 5.05 -12.56
C GLY A 95 -23.77 4.26 -11.80
N GLU A 96 -24.70 3.65 -12.54
CA GLU A 96 -25.77 2.80 -12.01
C GLU A 96 -25.46 1.29 -12.08
N THR A 97 -24.26 0.93 -12.54
CA THR A 97 -23.82 -0.47 -12.70
C THR A 97 -22.64 -0.77 -11.80
N ILE A 98 -22.55 -1.99 -11.29
CA ILE A 98 -21.40 -2.47 -10.55
C ILE A 98 -20.55 -3.30 -11.52
N ARG A 99 -19.34 -2.80 -11.77
CA ARG A 99 -18.32 -3.53 -12.49
C ARG A 99 -17.65 -4.51 -11.53
N ILE A 100 -17.58 -5.77 -11.93
CA ILE A 100 -16.97 -6.85 -11.16
C ILE A 100 -15.90 -7.50 -12.04
N ASP A 101 -14.64 -7.41 -11.63
CA ASP A 101 -13.49 -7.98 -12.34
C ASP A 101 -13.02 -9.25 -11.62
N LEU A 102 -12.96 -10.37 -12.35
CA LEU A 102 -12.28 -11.59 -11.91
C LEU A 102 -10.82 -11.51 -12.32
N ASN A 103 -9.94 -11.39 -11.34
CA ASN A 103 -8.51 -11.27 -11.53
C ASN A 103 -7.78 -12.53 -11.09
N LEU A 104 -6.84 -12.98 -11.90
CA LEU A 104 -5.89 -14.04 -11.61
C LEU A 104 -4.58 -13.40 -11.14
N LEU A 105 -4.15 -13.74 -9.94
CA LEU A 105 -2.90 -13.27 -9.35
C LEU A 105 -1.93 -14.43 -9.29
N PHE A 106 -0.78 -14.25 -9.94
CA PHE A 106 0.26 -15.25 -10.06
C PHE A 106 1.37 -15.04 -9.03
N ASP A 107 2.11 -16.10 -8.78
CA ASP A 107 3.24 -16.15 -7.84
C ASP A 107 4.40 -15.22 -8.20
N ASN A 108 4.41 -14.61 -9.38
CA ASN A 108 5.37 -13.58 -9.79
C ASN A 108 4.83 -12.14 -9.75
N ASP A 109 3.66 -11.91 -9.14
CA ASP A 109 2.92 -10.63 -9.07
C ASP A 109 2.21 -10.20 -10.36
N ARG A 110 2.25 -11.05 -11.40
CA ARG A 110 1.44 -10.82 -12.59
C ARG A 110 -0.04 -10.87 -12.20
N LYS A 111 -0.81 -9.93 -12.73
CA LYS A 111 -2.25 -9.84 -12.56
C LYS A 111 -2.90 -9.85 -13.94
N GLU A 112 -3.85 -10.75 -14.15
CA GLU A 112 -4.63 -10.84 -15.39
C GLU A 112 -6.12 -10.78 -15.08
N THR A 113 -6.86 -9.94 -15.80
CA THR A 113 -8.33 -9.93 -15.71
C THR A 113 -8.87 -11.02 -16.64
N ALA A 114 -9.36 -12.12 -16.06
CA ALA A 114 -9.93 -13.24 -16.81
C ALA A 114 -11.34 -12.92 -17.32
N ALA A 115 -12.11 -12.12 -16.57
CA ALA A 115 -13.45 -11.71 -16.97
C ALA A 115 -13.87 -10.40 -16.28
N THR A 116 -14.73 -9.63 -16.95
CA THR A 116 -15.40 -8.45 -16.41
C THR A 116 -16.91 -8.60 -16.57
N TYR A 117 -17.63 -8.48 -15.46
CA TYR A 117 -19.09 -8.47 -15.41
C TYR A 117 -19.60 -7.08 -15.08
N ARG A 118 -20.77 -6.72 -15.60
CA ARG A 118 -21.48 -5.49 -15.24
C ARG A 118 -22.87 -5.87 -14.80
N LEU A 119 -23.14 -5.69 -13.51
CA LEU A 119 -24.40 -6.08 -12.89
C LEU A 119 -25.11 -4.87 -12.30
N ARG A 120 -26.43 -4.90 -12.33
CA ARG A 120 -27.33 -4.00 -11.60
C ARG A 120 -27.88 -4.69 -10.35
N GLU A 121 -28.58 -3.92 -9.53
CA GLU A 121 -29.29 -4.46 -8.37
C GLU A 121 -30.19 -5.64 -8.75
N SER A 122 -30.18 -6.68 -7.91
CA SER A 122 -30.96 -7.91 -8.06
C SER A 122 -30.57 -8.78 -9.26
N GLU A 123 -29.56 -8.40 -10.05
CA GLU A 123 -29.02 -9.28 -11.09
C GLU A 123 -28.14 -10.37 -10.50
N ILE A 124 -28.20 -11.53 -11.14
CA ILE A 124 -27.45 -12.73 -10.80
C ILE A 124 -26.76 -13.21 -12.07
N VAL A 125 -25.48 -13.56 -11.98
CA VAL A 125 -24.73 -14.18 -13.07
C VAL A 125 -24.01 -15.43 -12.58
N GLU A 126 -24.10 -16.49 -13.39
CA GLU A 126 -23.27 -17.67 -13.22
C GLU A 126 -21.93 -17.44 -13.91
N VAL A 127 -20.86 -17.49 -13.13
CA VAL A 127 -19.50 -17.42 -13.63
C VAL A 127 -19.07 -18.83 -14.00
N ALA A 128 -18.75 -19.02 -15.28
CA ALA A 128 -18.13 -20.24 -15.74
C ALA A 128 -16.82 -20.46 -14.96
N GLY A 129 -16.60 -21.70 -14.51
CA GLY A 129 -15.32 -22.06 -13.90
C GLY A 129 -14.17 -21.85 -14.88
N LEU A 130 -12.96 -21.74 -14.34
CA LEU A 130 -11.71 -21.77 -15.09
C LEU A 130 -10.93 -23.03 -14.67
N PRO A 131 -11.25 -24.22 -15.24
CA PRO A 131 -10.69 -25.49 -14.81
C PRO A 131 -9.17 -25.59 -14.96
N GLU A 132 -8.60 -24.91 -15.96
CA GLU A 132 -7.15 -24.80 -16.17
C GLU A 132 -6.42 -24.14 -15.00
N TYR A 133 -7.14 -23.32 -14.24
CA TYR A 133 -6.67 -22.63 -13.04
C TYR A 133 -7.22 -23.27 -11.75
N GLY A 134 -7.96 -24.38 -11.86
CA GLY A 134 -8.58 -25.06 -10.72
C GLY A 134 -9.76 -24.31 -10.08
N ILE A 135 -10.35 -23.35 -10.78
CA ILE A 135 -11.48 -22.54 -10.30
C ILE A 135 -12.78 -23.18 -10.80
N GLY A 136 -13.61 -23.68 -9.88
CA GLY A 136 -14.96 -24.16 -10.21
C GLY A 136 -15.94 -23.03 -10.53
N PRO A 137 -17.12 -23.32 -11.10
CA PRO A 137 -18.15 -22.32 -11.32
C PRO A 137 -18.67 -21.75 -9.99
N PHE A 138 -19.12 -20.50 -10.01
CA PHE A 138 -19.71 -19.82 -8.86
C PHE A 138 -20.71 -18.77 -9.32
N THR A 139 -21.48 -18.22 -8.40
CA THR A 139 -22.51 -17.22 -8.72
C THR A 139 -22.14 -15.87 -8.11
N LEU A 140 -22.37 -14.80 -8.87
CA LEU A 140 -22.34 -13.42 -8.39
C LEU A 140 -23.76 -12.88 -8.32
N ARG A 141 -24.09 -12.21 -7.23
CA ARG A 141 -25.38 -11.52 -7.05
C ARG A 141 -25.16 -10.14 -6.48
N VAL A 142 -25.90 -9.14 -6.98
CA VAL A 142 -25.92 -7.80 -6.39
C VAL A 142 -27.19 -7.61 -5.57
N VAL A 143 -27.05 -7.17 -4.34
CA VAL A 143 -28.17 -6.78 -3.47
C VAL A 143 -27.94 -5.41 -2.86
N PHE A 144 -28.99 -4.78 -2.33
CA PHE A 144 -28.81 -3.62 -1.46
C PHE A 144 -28.01 -4.00 -0.21
N ALA A 145 -27.04 -3.17 0.15
CA ALA A 145 -26.25 -3.42 1.34
C ALA A 145 -27.13 -3.27 2.59
N LYS A 146 -27.08 -4.26 3.47
CA LYS A 146 -27.67 -4.13 4.82
C LYS A 146 -27.04 -2.92 5.53
N PRO A 147 -27.79 -2.18 6.37
CA PRO A 147 -27.21 -1.16 7.22
C PRO A 147 -26.04 -1.75 8.00
N LEU A 148 -24.91 -1.03 8.07
CA LEU A 148 -23.84 -1.44 8.98
C LEU A 148 -24.41 -1.40 10.39
N VAL A 149 -24.28 -2.50 11.14
CA VAL A 149 -24.57 -2.47 12.56
C VAL A 149 -23.62 -1.45 13.18
N GLU A 150 -24.17 -0.41 13.82
CA GLU A 150 -23.36 0.56 14.56
C GLU A 150 -22.59 -0.20 15.64
N ASP A 151 -21.27 -0.24 15.47
CA ASP A 151 -20.36 -0.83 16.44
C ASP A 151 -20.35 0.07 17.67
N PRO A 152 -20.56 -0.44 18.90
CA PRO A 152 -20.20 0.32 20.08
C PRO A 152 -18.72 0.67 19.93
N THR A 153 -18.40 1.96 19.86
CA THR A 153 -17.01 2.41 19.75
C THR A 153 -16.20 1.71 20.85
N PRO A 154 -15.01 1.15 20.55
CA PRO A 154 -14.07 0.76 21.60
C PRO A 154 -14.03 1.89 22.64
N THR A 155 -14.29 1.55 23.91
CA THR A 155 -14.36 2.53 25.01
C THR A 155 -13.26 3.58 24.87
N ASP A 156 -13.59 4.86 25.07
CA ASP A 156 -12.66 6.00 24.97
C ASP A 156 -11.41 5.91 25.87
N GLN A 157 -11.27 4.83 26.65
CA GLN A 157 -10.13 4.52 27.49
C GLN A 157 -9.06 3.75 26.70
N LEU A 158 -8.30 4.49 25.89
CA LEU A 158 -7.00 4.03 25.43
C LEU A 158 -5.90 4.51 26.36
N GLN A 159 -4.90 3.68 26.54
CA GLN A 159 -3.66 4.05 27.21
C GLN A 159 -2.55 4.22 26.17
N ILE A 160 -1.54 5.01 26.51
CA ILE A 160 -0.31 5.11 25.73
C ILE A 160 0.87 4.75 26.62
N ALA A 161 1.74 3.89 26.11
CA ALA A 161 3.03 3.56 26.69
C ALA A 161 4.10 4.00 25.70
N ASN A 162 4.98 4.90 26.13
CA ASN A 162 6.06 5.39 25.30
C ASN A 162 7.39 4.80 25.77
N ASN A 163 7.99 3.91 24.97
CA ASN A 163 9.25 3.27 25.31
C ASN A 163 10.47 4.03 24.76
N THR A 164 10.28 5.31 24.42
CA THR A 164 11.32 6.17 23.83
C THR A 164 11.44 7.45 24.65
N ALA A 165 12.65 8.01 24.70
CA ALA A 165 12.92 9.26 25.40
C ALA A 165 12.87 10.47 24.46
N SER A 166 13.15 10.24 23.18
CA SER A 166 13.30 11.29 22.18
C SER A 166 11.99 11.72 21.49
N LEU A 167 10.90 10.96 21.65
CA LEU A 167 9.59 11.28 21.08
C LEU A 167 8.61 11.63 22.19
N GLU A 168 8.18 12.89 22.29
CA GLU A 168 7.19 13.35 23.25
C GLU A 168 5.77 13.17 22.68
N ILE A 169 4.89 12.48 23.41
CA ILE A 169 3.50 12.33 23.00
C ILE A 169 2.72 13.55 23.47
N LEU A 170 2.17 14.31 22.52
CA LEU A 170 1.39 15.51 22.80
C LEU A 170 -0.10 15.20 22.92
N ARG A 171 -0.61 14.32 22.05
CA ARG A 171 -2.04 14.02 21.92
C ARG A 171 -2.24 12.62 21.38
N PHE A 172 -3.18 11.88 21.97
CA PHE A 172 -3.68 10.64 21.40
C PHE A 172 -5.16 10.48 21.74
N GLU A 173 -6.01 10.73 20.76
CA GLU A 173 -7.46 10.71 20.96
C GLU A 173 -8.21 10.36 19.69
N LYS A 174 -9.50 10.10 19.80
CA LYS A 174 -10.33 9.71 18.66
C LYS A 174 -10.39 10.86 17.65
N ALA A 175 -10.14 10.58 16.37
CA ALA A 175 -10.09 11.63 15.35
C ALA A 175 -11.45 12.35 15.18
N SER A 176 -12.56 11.65 15.45
CA SER A 176 -13.90 12.22 15.62
C SER A 176 -14.80 11.24 16.37
N PRO A 177 -15.95 11.66 16.95
CA PRO A 177 -16.86 10.77 17.67
C PRO A 177 -17.37 9.58 16.86
N SER A 178 -17.34 9.65 15.53
CA SER A 178 -17.70 8.54 14.63
C SER A 178 -16.51 7.88 13.95
N SER A 179 -15.27 8.36 14.17
CA SER A 179 -14.08 7.80 13.50
C SER A 179 -13.68 6.46 14.10
N PRO A 180 -13.37 5.44 13.28
CA PRO A 180 -12.71 4.22 13.75
C PRO A 180 -11.19 4.41 14.00
N THR A 181 -10.65 5.60 13.71
CA THR A 181 -9.23 5.92 13.86
C THR A 181 -8.97 6.90 14.99
N TYR A 182 -7.78 6.81 15.57
CA TYR A 182 -7.27 7.72 16.59
C TYR A 182 -6.15 8.58 15.99
N GLN A 183 -6.15 9.86 16.29
CA GLN A 183 -5.09 10.76 15.89
C GLN A 183 -4.00 10.78 16.96
N LEU A 184 -2.78 10.45 16.56
CA LEU A 184 -1.57 10.60 17.35
C LEU A 184 -0.84 11.87 16.91
N GLU A 185 -0.52 12.75 17.87
CA GLU A 185 0.42 13.85 17.69
C GLU A 185 1.62 13.65 18.62
N ALA A 186 2.82 13.66 18.03
CA ALA A 186 4.07 13.48 18.75
C ALA A 186 5.14 14.47 18.28
N ARG A 187 5.99 14.92 19.18
CA ARG A 187 7.10 15.85 18.88
C ARG A 187 8.44 15.16 19.07
N ASN A 188 9.34 15.33 18.09
CA ASN A 188 10.73 14.96 18.27
C ASN A 188 11.43 16.00 19.16
N ILE A 189 11.78 15.61 20.39
CA ILE A 189 12.47 16.48 21.35
C ILE A 189 13.98 16.23 21.40
N SER A 190 14.49 15.30 20.59
CA SER A 190 15.92 15.08 20.45
C SER A 190 16.57 16.08 19.50
N ASN A 191 17.90 16.02 19.40
CA ASN A 191 18.71 16.76 18.44
C ASN A 191 19.02 15.94 17.17
N ARG A 192 18.28 14.86 16.92
CA ARG A 192 18.46 13.95 15.78
C ARG A 192 17.15 13.78 15.04
N ASP A 193 17.21 13.74 13.72
CA ASP A 193 16.04 13.51 12.90
C ASP A 193 15.60 12.03 13.02
N ILE A 194 14.30 11.81 13.21
CA ILE A 194 13.72 10.48 13.32
C ILE A 194 13.32 10.01 11.93
N LEU A 195 13.90 8.89 11.49
CA LEU A 195 13.64 8.28 10.20
C LEU A 195 12.44 7.33 10.25
N SER A 196 12.24 6.61 11.35
CA SER A 196 11.13 5.65 11.50
C SER A 196 10.60 5.57 12.92
N VAL A 197 9.29 5.26 13.04
CA VAL A 197 8.59 5.02 14.30
C VAL A 197 7.79 3.72 14.16
N ALA A 198 7.96 2.81 15.13
CA ALA A 198 7.14 1.60 15.27
C ALA A 198 6.10 1.78 16.36
N LEU A 199 4.83 1.61 15.98
CA LEU A 199 3.67 1.62 16.85
C LEU A 199 3.09 0.21 16.96
N TYR A 200 2.65 -0.18 18.15
CA TYR A 200 2.09 -1.50 18.39
C TYR A 200 0.97 -1.46 19.42
N ILE A 201 -0.12 -2.16 19.17
CA ILE A 201 -1.21 -2.38 20.11
C ILE A 201 -1.30 -3.89 20.34
N PRO A 202 -0.83 -4.40 21.49
CA PRO A 202 -0.90 -5.81 21.80
C PRO A 202 -2.37 -6.24 21.97
N ASP A 203 -2.64 -7.48 21.58
CA ASP A 203 -3.86 -8.19 21.99
C ASP A 203 -3.42 -9.45 22.77
N PRO A 204 -3.89 -9.64 24.02
CA PRO A 204 -3.46 -10.76 24.85
C PRO A 204 -3.74 -12.14 24.25
N GLU A 205 -4.75 -12.23 23.38
CA GLU A 205 -5.12 -13.47 22.70
C GLU A 205 -4.53 -13.53 21.28
N ASN A 206 -3.76 -12.50 20.89
CA ASN A 206 -3.20 -12.28 19.56
C ASN A 206 -4.26 -12.35 18.44
N ARG A 207 -5.51 -11.97 18.73
CA ARG A 207 -6.64 -12.05 17.78
C ARG A 207 -6.87 -10.75 17.02
N ALA A 208 -6.39 -9.64 17.57
CA ALA A 208 -6.53 -8.29 17.03
C ALA A 208 -5.32 -7.41 17.41
N ALA A 209 -4.13 -8.03 17.52
CA ALA A 209 -2.90 -7.27 17.70
C ALA A 209 -2.66 -6.49 16.41
N SER A 210 -2.35 -5.20 16.54
CA SER A 210 -2.12 -4.32 15.40
C SER A 210 -0.78 -3.62 15.54
N GLY A 211 -0.09 -3.46 14.42
CA GLY A 211 1.20 -2.77 14.35
C GLY A 211 1.21 -1.83 13.17
N GLN A 212 1.89 -0.70 13.32
CA GLN A 212 2.07 0.28 12.26
C GLN A 212 3.50 0.80 12.33
N THR A 213 4.19 0.75 11.19
CA THR A 213 5.49 1.40 11.04
C THR A 213 5.31 2.59 10.10
N ALA A 214 5.75 3.75 10.56
CA ALA A 214 5.88 4.94 9.73
C ALA A 214 7.35 5.21 9.46
N SER A 215 7.68 5.58 8.22
CA SER A 215 9.05 5.85 7.79
C SER A 215 9.10 7.01 6.81
N GLY A 216 10.11 7.86 6.97
CA GLY A 216 10.53 8.85 5.97
C GLY A 216 11.66 8.32 5.10
N GLY A 217 12.15 9.15 4.19
CA GLY A 217 13.39 8.90 3.43
C GLY A 217 14.50 9.85 3.90
N ARG A 218 15.75 9.66 3.46
CA ARG A 218 16.85 10.58 3.82
C ARG A 218 16.59 12.03 3.42
N ALA A 219 16.02 12.26 2.24
CA ALA A 219 15.70 13.62 1.79
C ALA A 219 14.59 14.30 2.62
N ARG A 220 13.75 13.51 3.28
CA ARG A 220 12.67 13.97 4.14
C ARG A 220 12.44 12.93 5.25
N PRO A 221 13.13 13.06 6.40
CA PRO A 221 12.91 12.18 7.53
C PRO A 221 11.45 12.25 7.99
N LEU A 222 11.02 11.25 8.76
CA LEU A 222 9.64 11.19 9.23
C LEU A 222 9.31 12.37 10.15
N ILE A 223 10.24 12.69 11.06
CA ILE A 223 10.09 13.77 12.05
C ILE A 223 11.43 14.47 12.21
N LYS A 224 11.55 15.71 11.70
CA LYS A 224 12.73 16.53 11.95
C LYS A 224 12.86 16.89 13.42
N THR A 225 14.06 17.28 13.83
CA THR A 225 14.34 17.87 15.14
C THR A 225 13.34 18.98 15.46
N GLY A 226 12.61 18.86 16.57
CA GLY A 226 11.58 19.82 17.02
C GLY A 226 10.23 19.75 16.28
N GLU A 227 10.11 18.95 15.21
CA GLU A 227 8.88 18.85 14.42
C GLU A 227 7.80 18.07 15.18
N VAL A 228 6.54 18.46 14.96
CA VAL A 228 5.36 17.71 15.39
C VAL A 228 4.87 16.86 14.23
N TRP A 229 4.88 15.55 14.44
CA TRP A 229 4.34 14.58 13.52
C TRP A 229 2.92 14.19 13.93
N LYS A 230 2.06 14.02 12.92
CA LYS A 230 0.67 13.59 13.11
C LYS A 230 0.41 12.36 12.25
N THR A 231 -0.24 11.36 12.84
CA THR A 231 -0.68 10.17 12.10
C THR A 231 -2.02 9.67 12.63
N ASP A 232 -2.78 9.03 11.75
CA ASP A 232 -3.91 8.22 12.16
C ASP A 232 -3.42 6.82 12.52
N VAL A 233 -3.96 6.30 13.62
CA VAL A 233 -3.74 4.96 14.15
C VAL A 233 -5.08 4.23 14.08
N SER A 234 -5.12 3.17 13.28
CA SER A 234 -6.27 2.26 13.23
C SER A 234 -6.20 1.30 14.40
N ILE A 235 -7.33 1.12 15.08
CA ILE A 235 -7.44 0.16 16.17
C ILE A 235 -8.33 -0.98 15.72
N ASP A 236 -7.73 -2.16 15.58
CA ASP A 236 -8.46 -3.33 15.12
C ASP A 236 -9.60 -3.69 16.07
N ARG A 237 -10.69 -4.18 15.46
CA ARG A 237 -11.90 -4.61 16.17
C ARG A 237 -11.65 -5.98 16.77
N SER A 238 -12.05 -6.19 18.02
CA SER A 238 -12.15 -7.54 18.58
C SER A 238 -13.60 -8.01 18.48
N GLY A 239 -13.80 -9.18 17.90
CA GLY A 239 -15.13 -9.74 17.71
C GLY A 239 -15.07 -11.13 17.11
N ARG A 240 -16.23 -11.73 16.94
CA ARG A 240 -16.38 -13.00 16.23
C ARG A 240 -17.39 -12.83 15.11
N THR A 241 -17.06 -13.29 13.92
CA THR A 241 -18.05 -13.41 12.86
C THR A 241 -18.91 -14.64 13.15
N THR A 242 -20.23 -14.47 13.17
CA THR A 242 -21.22 -15.54 13.30
C THR A 242 -22.08 -15.60 12.04
N SER A 243 -22.91 -16.64 11.90
CA SER A 243 -23.88 -16.74 10.79
C SER A 243 -24.91 -15.61 10.76
N GLN A 244 -25.07 -14.87 11.86
CA GLN A 244 -25.94 -13.70 11.97
C GLN A 244 -25.19 -12.37 11.81
N GLY A 245 -23.89 -12.42 11.49
CA GLY A 245 -23.02 -11.26 11.34
C GLY A 245 -21.95 -11.16 12.42
N PHE A 246 -21.24 -10.03 12.41
CA PHE A 246 -20.20 -9.73 13.38
C PHE A 246 -20.81 -9.49 14.76
N VAL A 247 -20.30 -10.23 15.75
CA VAL A 247 -20.63 -10.03 17.16
C VAL A 247 -19.40 -9.41 17.82
N PRO A 248 -19.45 -8.11 18.19
CA PRO A 248 -18.33 -7.46 18.86
C PRO A 248 -18.07 -8.14 20.21
N GLN A 249 -16.79 -8.25 20.58
CA GLN A 249 -16.43 -8.60 21.94
C GLN A 249 -16.58 -7.37 22.84
N PRO A 250 -16.78 -7.54 24.15
CA PRO A 250 -16.79 -6.43 25.09
C PRO A 250 -15.52 -5.58 24.92
N PRO A 251 -15.64 -4.23 24.90
CA PRO A 251 -14.48 -3.37 24.80
C PRO A 251 -13.47 -3.67 25.91
N ARG A 252 -12.20 -3.86 25.54
CA ARG A 252 -11.09 -3.95 26.49
C ARG A 252 -10.28 -2.67 26.39
N VAL A 253 -9.69 -2.23 27.50
CA VAL A 253 -8.68 -1.16 27.48
C VAL A 253 -7.54 -1.63 26.59
N LYS A 254 -7.21 -0.83 25.58
CA LYS A 254 -6.08 -1.09 24.69
C LYS A 254 -4.96 -0.08 24.98
N THR A 255 -3.73 -0.52 24.87
CA THR A 255 -2.55 0.32 25.05
C THR A 255 -1.83 0.48 23.72
N LEU A 256 -1.69 1.70 23.23
CA LEU A 256 -0.77 2.02 22.15
C LEU A 256 0.65 2.10 22.70
N ILE A 257 1.54 1.27 22.18
CA ILE A 257 2.95 1.24 22.54
C ILE A 257 3.75 1.89 21.42
N VAL A 258 4.48 2.96 21.74
CA VAL A 258 5.60 3.42 20.89
C VAL A 258 6.75 2.47 21.14
N ARG A 259 6.88 1.47 20.27
CA ARG A 259 7.74 0.30 20.47
C ARG A 259 9.21 0.64 20.23
N ALA A 260 9.50 1.40 19.17
CA ALA A 260 10.84 1.84 18.84
C ALA A 260 10.85 3.06 17.91
N ILE A 261 11.97 3.77 17.88
CA ILE A 261 12.31 4.77 16.86
C ILE A 261 13.71 4.53 16.30
N VAL A 262 13.91 4.89 15.05
CA VAL A 262 15.21 4.84 14.35
C VAL A 262 15.56 6.23 13.85
N PHE A 263 16.75 6.71 14.19
CA PHE A 263 17.28 7.99 13.75
C PHE A 263 17.96 7.88 12.37
N GLU A 264 18.18 9.02 11.71
CA GLU A 264 18.83 9.06 10.39
C GLU A 264 20.25 8.46 10.38
N ASP A 265 20.99 8.57 11.49
CA ASP A 265 22.33 8.00 11.66
C ASP A 265 22.33 6.49 11.94
N GLY A 266 21.14 5.88 12.06
CA GLY A 266 20.95 4.47 12.36
C GLY A 266 21.00 4.12 13.85
N ALA A 267 21.21 5.10 14.73
CA ALA A 267 20.95 4.91 16.16
C ALA A 267 19.44 4.68 16.38
N TYR A 268 19.09 4.09 17.51
CA TYR A 268 17.68 3.79 17.82
C TYR A 268 17.39 3.86 19.31
N GLU A 269 16.10 3.92 19.66
CA GLU A 269 15.57 3.78 21.01
C GLU A 269 14.41 2.77 21.00
N GLY A 270 14.17 2.13 22.14
CA GLY A 270 13.10 1.14 22.31
C GLY A 270 13.55 -0.29 22.02
N ASP A 271 12.62 -1.10 21.52
CA ASP A 271 12.78 -2.54 21.33
C ASP A 271 13.71 -2.88 20.14
N PRO A 272 14.85 -3.56 20.36
CA PRO A 272 15.76 -3.99 19.30
C PRO A 272 15.11 -4.90 18.25
N GLU A 273 14.10 -5.69 18.62
CA GLU A 273 13.38 -6.55 17.68
C GLU A 273 12.58 -5.72 16.67
N ALA A 274 11.85 -4.70 17.13
CA ALA A 274 11.13 -3.78 16.25
C ALA A 274 12.08 -3.03 15.29
N VAL A 275 13.25 -2.63 15.79
CA VAL A 275 14.25 -1.95 14.97
C VAL A 275 14.81 -2.89 13.90
N ALA A 276 15.06 -4.15 14.25
CA ALA A 276 15.51 -5.15 13.30
C ALA A 276 14.44 -5.44 12.22
N GLU A 277 13.16 -5.47 12.59
CA GLU A 277 12.04 -5.61 11.65
C GLU A 277 11.96 -4.43 10.67
N ILE A 278 12.11 -3.19 11.17
CA ILE A 278 12.17 -1.98 10.32
C ILE A 278 13.34 -2.08 9.34
N GLU A 279 14.53 -2.41 9.83
CA GLU A 279 15.73 -2.50 8.99
C GLU A 279 15.62 -3.63 7.95
N ALA A 280 15.03 -4.77 8.31
CA ALA A 280 14.79 -5.88 7.39
C ALA A 280 13.89 -5.44 6.23
N MET A 281 12.75 -4.81 6.53
CA MET A 281 11.85 -4.29 5.50
C MET A 281 12.52 -3.22 4.63
N ARG A 282 13.27 -2.29 5.22
CA ARG A 282 13.99 -1.23 4.50
C ARG A 282 15.04 -1.80 3.55
N LEU A 283 15.84 -2.77 4.01
CA LEU A 283 16.87 -3.39 3.19
C LEU A 283 16.28 -4.27 2.08
N GLY A 284 15.18 -4.99 2.35
CA GLY A 284 14.42 -5.70 1.32
C GLY A 284 13.94 -4.76 0.21
N ARG A 285 13.35 -3.61 0.57
CA ARG A 285 12.96 -2.57 -0.40
C ARG A 285 14.15 -2.05 -1.20
N LYS A 286 15.25 -1.74 -0.52
CA LYS A 286 16.44 -1.15 -1.13
C LYS A 286 17.03 -2.07 -2.21
N VAL A 287 17.20 -3.36 -1.91
CA VAL A 287 17.73 -4.32 -2.90
C VAL A 287 16.82 -4.43 -4.11
N THR A 288 15.50 -4.48 -3.91
CA THR A 288 14.54 -4.51 -5.01
C THR A 288 14.58 -3.24 -5.87
N PHE A 289 14.70 -2.05 -5.27
CA PHE A 289 14.81 -0.81 -6.03
C PHE A 289 16.12 -0.73 -6.81
N ILE A 290 17.24 -1.20 -6.27
CA ILE A 290 18.51 -1.29 -7.01
C ILE A 290 18.32 -2.15 -8.26
N THR A 291 17.78 -3.36 -8.10
CA THR A 291 17.52 -4.26 -9.24
C THR A 291 16.55 -3.64 -10.25
N ALA A 292 15.50 -2.98 -9.78
CA ALA A 292 14.55 -2.30 -10.67
C ALA A 292 15.18 -1.11 -11.43
N ILE A 293 16.08 -0.36 -10.79
CA ILE A 293 16.83 0.72 -11.43
C ILE A 293 17.69 0.14 -12.57
N ASP A 294 18.41 -0.96 -12.34
CA ASP A 294 19.23 -1.60 -13.37
C ASP A 294 18.38 -2.01 -14.59
N VAL A 295 17.18 -2.57 -14.35
CA VAL A 295 16.22 -2.93 -15.42
C VAL A 295 15.77 -1.69 -16.21
N LEU A 296 15.43 -0.61 -15.53
CA LEU A 296 14.97 0.63 -16.17
C LEU A 296 16.09 1.36 -16.93
N GLU A 297 17.31 1.36 -16.39
CA GLU A 297 18.48 1.94 -17.04
C GLU A 297 18.87 1.17 -18.30
N GLU A 298 18.77 -0.16 -18.27
CA GLU A 298 19.00 -0.98 -19.46
C GLU A 298 17.94 -0.67 -20.54
N ALA A 299 16.67 -0.56 -20.16
CA ALA A 299 15.62 -0.13 -21.08
C ALA A 299 15.87 1.27 -21.68
N LEU A 300 16.39 2.20 -20.87
CA LEU A 300 16.72 3.56 -21.32
C LEU A 300 17.88 3.56 -22.35
N LYS A 301 18.81 2.59 -22.28
CA LYS A 301 19.93 2.46 -23.21
C LYS A 301 19.52 1.86 -24.57
N GLN A 302 18.44 1.11 -24.62
CA GLN A 302 17.96 0.44 -25.84
C GLN A 302 17.22 1.38 -26.82
N GLY A 303 17.66 2.65 -26.89
CA GLY A 303 17.06 3.70 -27.71
C GLY A 303 16.70 3.22 -29.13
N ASP A 304 15.49 3.59 -29.57
CA ASP A 304 14.83 3.27 -30.85
C ASP A 304 13.89 2.05 -30.89
N ARG A 305 13.64 1.36 -29.77
CA ARG A 305 12.52 0.39 -29.71
C ARG A 305 11.16 1.06 -29.67
N GLU A 306 10.17 0.40 -30.29
CA GLU A 306 8.76 0.79 -30.17
C GLU A 306 8.31 0.78 -28.70
N PRO A 307 7.64 1.84 -28.19
CA PRO A 307 7.29 1.95 -26.78
C PRO A 307 6.52 0.75 -26.22
N ALA A 308 5.60 0.17 -27.00
CA ALA A 308 4.81 -0.99 -26.58
C ALA A 308 5.67 -2.25 -26.35
N GLU A 309 6.68 -2.47 -27.20
CA GLU A 309 7.60 -3.59 -27.03
C GLU A 309 8.50 -3.39 -25.79
N LEU A 310 8.98 -2.16 -25.58
CA LEU A 310 9.82 -1.85 -24.44
C LEU A 310 9.04 -1.95 -23.11
N ILE A 311 7.78 -1.51 -23.06
CA ILE A 311 6.90 -1.68 -21.90
C ILE A 311 6.73 -3.17 -21.58
N LYS A 312 6.47 -4.01 -22.59
CA LYS A 312 6.32 -5.46 -22.38
C LYS A 312 7.61 -6.08 -21.83
N LEU A 313 8.77 -5.71 -22.37
CA LEU A 313 10.07 -6.19 -21.88
C LEU A 313 10.32 -5.75 -20.42
N LEU A 314 9.99 -4.50 -20.09
CA LEU A 314 10.08 -3.98 -18.73
C LEU A 314 9.17 -4.75 -17.76
N GLN A 315 7.94 -5.04 -18.15
CA GLN A 315 7.01 -5.83 -17.32
C GLN A 315 7.57 -7.22 -17.03
N GLU A 316 8.03 -7.95 -18.07
CA GLU A 316 8.61 -9.28 -17.91
C GLU A 316 9.89 -9.25 -17.03
N ALA A 317 10.75 -8.25 -17.23
CA ALA A 317 11.96 -8.09 -16.42
C ALA A 317 11.65 -7.77 -14.95
N VAL A 318 10.63 -6.94 -14.68
CA VAL A 318 10.20 -6.64 -13.32
C VAL A 318 9.53 -7.84 -12.66
N TYR A 319 8.70 -8.62 -13.38
CA TYR A 319 8.10 -9.84 -12.84
C TYR A 319 9.14 -10.89 -12.45
N ALA A 320 10.29 -10.93 -13.15
CA ALA A 320 11.41 -11.82 -12.85
C ALA A 320 12.20 -11.44 -11.60
N ILE A 321 11.99 -10.24 -11.01
CA ILE A 321 12.65 -9.86 -9.76
C ILE A 321 12.20 -10.81 -8.63
N PRO A 322 13.14 -11.43 -7.87
CA PRO A 322 12.81 -12.38 -6.80
C PRO A 322 11.91 -11.78 -5.72
N LYS A 323 11.09 -12.63 -5.09
CA LYS A 323 10.23 -12.26 -3.95
C LYS A 323 10.86 -12.58 -2.60
N GLU A 324 11.78 -13.53 -2.62
CA GLU A 324 12.44 -14.09 -1.46
C GLU A 324 13.66 -13.26 -1.08
N ALA A 325 13.86 -13.08 0.22
CA ALA A 325 15.09 -12.50 0.73
C ALA A 325 16.24 -13.49 0.54
N SER A 326 17.35 -13.04 -0.06
CA SER A 326 18.58 -13.84 -0.16
C SER A 326 19.14 -14.14 1.24
N GLU A 327 19.79 -15.29 1.40
CA GLU A 327 20.47 -15.64 2.66
C GLU A 327 21.51 -14.59 3.07
N ASP A 328 22.25 -13.99 2.12
CA ASP A 328 23.24 -12.94 2.39
C ASP A 328 22.61 -11.68 2.99
N LEU A 329 21.45 -11.25 2.47
CA LEU A 329 20.66 -10.14 3.02
C LEU A 329 20.27 -10.42 4.48
N LEU A 330 19.74 -11.62 4.75
CA LEU A 330 19.31 -12.02 6.08
C LEU A 330 20.49 -12.13 7.06
N ALA A 331 21.59 -12.76 6.64
CA ALA A 331 22.82 -12.85 7.43
C ALA A 331 23.38 -11.45 7.77
N GLY A 332 23.36 -10.53 6.80
CA GLY A 332 23.74 -9.13 7.01
C GLY A 332 22.90 -8.44 8.07
N ILE A 333 21.57 -8.60 8.04
CA ILE A 333 20.68 -8.04 9.07
C ILE A 333 20.95 -8.66 10.44
N ILE A 334 20.97 -9.99 10.50
CA ILE A 334 21.16 -10.76 11.74
C ILE A 334 22.47 -10.39 12.43
N SER A 335 23.54 -10.17 11.67
CA SER A 335 24.85 -9.76 12.21
C SER A 335 24.82 -8.44 12.99
N ARG A 336 23.89 -7.54 12.66
CA ARG A 336 23.71 -6.24 13.34
C ARG A 336 22.87 -6.35 14.62
N PHE A 337 22.13 -7.45 14.79
CA PHE A 337 21.24 -7.68 15.93
C PHE A 337 21.49 -9.08 16.53
N PRO A 338 22.68 -9.34 17.11
CA PRO A 338 23.06 -10.67 17.56
C PRO A 338 22.21 -11.20 18.74
N SER A 339 21.57 -10.30 19.49
CA SER A 339 20.75 -10.63 20.67
C SER A 339 19.30 -11.05 20.35
N LEU A 340 18.92 -11.15 19.06
CA LEU A 340 17.56 -11.54 18.68
C LEU A 340 17.29 -13.02 18.98
N SER A 341 16.08 -13.27 19.47
CA SER A 341 15.52 -14.61 19.66
C SER A 341 15.32 -15.35 18.31
N ASP A 342 15.17 -16.67 18.34
CA ASP A 342 14.92 -17.45 17.12
C ASP A 342 13.57 -17.10 16.46
N GLY A 343 12.56 -16.78 17.28
CA GLY A 343 11.27 -16.29 16.80
C GLY A 343 11.41 -14.95 16.06
N ALA A 344 12.17 -14.01 16.63
CA ALA A 344 12.48 -12.72 16.01
C ALA A 344 13.21 -12.89 14.68
N ARG A 345 14.19 -13.81 14.60
CA ARG A 345 14.93 -14.12 13.35
C ARG A 345 14.01 -14.62 12.25
N THR A 346 12.99 -15.40 12.59
CA THR A 346 11.97 -15.85 11.63
C THR A 346 11.12 -14.67 11.14
N SER A 347 10.74 -13.75 12.04
CA SER A 347 10.03 -12.51 11.68
C SER A 347 10.85 -11.66 10.70
N LEU A 348 12.18 -11.57 10.87
CA LEU A 348 13.03 -10.78 9.97
C LEU A 348 12.94 -11.20 8.51
N LYS A 349 12.88 -12.52 8.24
CA LYS A 349 12.71 -13.02 6.88
C LYS A 349 11.40 -12.52 6.28
N PHE A 350 10.31 -12.67 7.02
CA PHE A 350 9.00 -12.19 6.60
C PHE A 350 9.00 -10.67 6.33
N GLN A 351 9.65 -9.87 7.19
CA GLN A 351 9.73 -8.42 7.01
C GLN A 351 10.58 -8.01 5.82
N ALA A 352 11.71 -8.67 5.58
CA ALA A 352 12.55 -8.44 4.41
C ALA A 352 11.78 -8.75 3.11
N GLU A 353 11.10 -9.91 3.06
CA GLU A 353 10.25 -10.30 1.93
C GLU A 353 9.05 -9.37 1.74
N SER A 354 8.46 -8.87 2.83
CA SER A 354 7.41 -7.84 2.78
C SER A 354 7.95 -6.55 2.16
N GLY A 355 9.17 -6.15 2.53
CA GLY A 355 9.87 -5.04 1.90
C GLY A 355 10.05 -5.24 0.40
N ILE A 356 10.57 -6.41 0.00
CA ILE A 356 10.78 -6.80 -1.40
C ILE A 356 9.47 -6.73 -2.20
N ARG A 357 8.40 -7.38 -1.72
CA ARG A 357 7.08 -7.37 -2.37
C ARG A 357 6.54 -5.94 -2.51
N SER A 358 6.58 -5.14 -1.44
CA SER A 358 6.05 -3.77 -1.48
C SER A 358 6.79 -2.87 -2.49
N ALA A 359 8.12 -3.02 -2.61
CA ALA A 359 8.90 -2.29 -3.60
C ALA A 359 8.57 -2.75 -5.02
N LYS A 360 8.49 -4.07 -5.24
CA LYS A 360 8.15 -4.66 -6.54
C LYS A 360 6.76 -4.25 -7.01
N GLU A 361 5.76 -4.31 -6.13
CA GLU A 361 4.39 -3.83 -6.41
C GLU A 361 4.37 -2.36 -6.84
N MET A 362 5.20 -1.51 -6.21
CA MET A 362 5.28 -0.10 -6.57
C MET A 362 5.90 0.10 -7.96
N VAL A 363 6.94 -0.65 -8.31
CA VAL A 363 7.55 -0.64 -9.65
C VAL A 363 6.53 -1.06 -10.71
N ILE A 364 5.83 -2.17 -10.49
CA ILE A 364 4.77 -2.68 -11.38
C ILE A 364 3.70 -1.60 -11.59
N ARG A 365 3.24 -0.98 -10.50
CA ARG A 365 2.21 0.08 -10.55
C ARG A 365 2.66 1.30 -11.36
N GLN A 366 3.93 1.71 -11.25
CA GLN A 366 4.45 2.83 -12.03
C GLN A 366 4.44 2.51 -13.54
N ILE A 367 4.86 1.30 -13.92
CA ILE A 367 4.82 0.85 -15.33
C ILE A 367 3.36 0.82 -15.84
N GLN A 368 2.44 0.26 -15.07
CA GLN A 368 1.01 0.21 -15.43
C GLN A 368 0.41 1.61 -15.58
N THR A 369 0.72 2.52 -14.64
CA THR A 369 0.23 3.91 -14.70
C THR A 369 0.73 4.62 -15.95
N PHE A 370 1.98 4.36 -16.36
CA PHE A 370 2.52 4.88 -17.60
C PHE A 370 1.82 4.29 -18.82
N GLU A 371 1.65 2.96 -18.90
CA GLU A 371 0.96 2.29 -20.00
C GLU A 371 -0.48 2.79 -20.19
N GLU A 372 -1.22 2.98 -19.10
CA GLU A 372 -2.55 3.57 -19.14
C GLU A 372 -2.55 5.02 -19.63
N SER A 373 -1.50 5.79 -19.32
CA SER A 373 -1.36 7.18 -19.76
C SER A 373 -1.06 7.27 -21.26
N VAL A 374 -0.24 6.36 -21.79
CA VAL A 374 0.05 6.22 -23.22
C VAL A 374 -1.22 5.84 -23.98
N THR A 375 -2.03 4.94 -23.42
CA THR A 375 -3.30 4.50 -24.04
C THR A 375 -4.35 5.61 -24.08
N ARG A 376 -4.39 6.49 -23.06
CA ARG A 376 -5.41 7.55 -22.92
C ARG A 376 -5.05 8.87 -23.58
N SER A 377 -3.77 9.16 -23.80
CA SER A 377 -3.32 10.46 -24.30
C SER A 377 -3.10 10.44 -25.82
N SER A 378 -3.72 11.37 -26.53
CA SER A 378 -3.40 11.66 -27.94
C SER A 378 -2.10 12.47 -28.10
N ALA A 379 -1.65 13.13 -27.02
CA ALA A 379 -0.34 13.76 -26.94
C ALA A 379 0.67 12.72 -26.41
N GLY A 380 1.56 12.24 -27.27
CA GLY A 380 2.49 11.15 -26.93
C GLY A 380 3.25 11.41 -25.63
N VAL A 381 3.13 10.49 -24.68
CA VAL A 381 3.93 10.52 -23.45
C VAL A 381 5.32 9.98 -23.77
N ASN A 382 6.37 10.75 -23.45
CA ASN A 382 7.74 10.38 -23.80
C ASN A 382 8.27 9.31 -22.81
N LEU A 383 8.46 8.08 -23.31
CA LEU A 383 8.97 6.95 -22.53
C LEU A 383 10.36 7.19 -21.93
N HIS A 384 11.28 7.84 -22.66
CA HIS A 384 12.61 8.15 -22.14
C HIS A 384 12.55 9.14 -20.96
N ALA A 385 11.71 10.18 -21.07
CA ALA A 385 11.51 11.13 -19.98
C ALA A 385 10.90 10.46 -18.75
N TRP A 386 9.90 9.58 -18.95
CA TRP A 386 9.31 8.81 -17.86
C TRP A 386 10.31 7.87 -17.20
N LEU A 387 11.12 7.13 -17.98
CA LEU A 387 12.18 6.26 -17.46
C LEU A 387 13.18 7.04 -16.60
N ALA A 388 13.69 8.17 -17.10
CA ALA A 388 14.65 9.01 -16.37
C ALA A 388 14.08 9.53 -15.04
N LEU A 389 12.83 9.99 -15.02
CA LEU A 389 12.17 10.45 -13.80
C LEU A 389 11.92 9.30 -12.81
N THR A 390 11.53 8.14 -13.31
CA THR A 390 11.25 6.95 -12.49
C THR A 390 12.53 6.41 -11.86
N ILE A 391 13.63 6.36 -12.61
CA ILE A 391 14.97 6.02 -12.10
C ILE A 391 15.38 6.97 -10.98
N ALA A 392 15.28 8.29 -11.20
CA ALA A 392 15.63 9.28 -10.17
C ALA A 392 14.77 9.13 -8.90
N HIS A 393 13.46 8.86 -9.06
CA HIS A 393 12.57 8.60 -7.95
C HIS A 393 13.00 7.36 -7.14
N PHE A 394 13.28 6.24 -7.81
CA PHE A 394 13.69 5.01 -7.15
C PHE A 394 15.09 5.11 -6.52
N ARG A 395 16.03 5.87 -7.11
CA ARG A 395 17.32 6.19 -6.46
C ARG A 395 17.11 6.88 -5.11
N GLY A 396 16.18 7.84 -5.07
CA GLY A 396 15.79 8.52 -3.83
C GLY A 396 15.21 7.58 -2.77
N LEU A 397 14.42 6.57 -3.17
CA LEU A 397 13.85 5.58 -2.25
C LEU A 397 14.84 4.48 -1.82
N ALA A 398 15.83 4.18 -2.65
CA ALA A 398 16.90 3.23 -2.35
C ALA A 398 18.05 3.85 -1.50
N ASP A 399 17.93 5.14 -1.15
CA ASP A 399 18.99 5.93 -0.52
C ASP A 399 20.31 5.91 -1.33
N ILE A 400 20.21 5.92 -2.67
CA ILE A 400 21.36 5.99 -3.59
C ILE A 400 21.55 7.46 -3.99
N PRO A 401 22.78 8.03 -3.91
CA PRO A 401 23.05 9.36 -4.44
C PRO A 401 22.62 9.47 -5.92
N LEU A 402 22.03 10.62 -6.30
CA LEU A 402 21.50 10.85 -7.65
C LEU A 402 22.58 10.90 -8.73
#